data_AF-A0A6D1AI35-F1
#
_entry.id   AF-A0A6D1AI35-F1
#
_cell.length_a   1.000
_cell.length_b   1.000
_cell.length_c   1.000
_cell.angle_alpha   90.00
_cell.angle_beta   90.00
_cell.angle_gamma   90.00
#
_symmetry.space_group_name_H-M   'P 1'
#
loop_
_entity.id
_entity.type
_entity.pdbx_description
1 polymer ?
#
loop_
_entity_poly.entity_id
_entity_poly.type
_entity_poly.pdbx_seq_one_letter_code
_entity_poly.pdbx_strand_id
1 'polypeptide(L)' 'MDSEEAILQMNMLGHNFFVFTNAETNLTNVVYRRNDGKYGLIEPTE' A
#
# COMPACT_ATOMS: atom_id res chain seq x y z
N MET A 1 -9.62 3.76 2.38
CA MET A 1 -8.60 2.79 2.81
C MET A 1 -7.36 3.56 3.17
N ASP A 2 -6.83 3.31 4.36
CA ASP A 2 -5.51 3.80 4.75
C ASP A 2 -4.42 2.77 4.36
N SER A 3 -3.17 3.12 4.61
CA SER A 3 -2.04 2.25 4.26
C SER A 3 -1.97 0.96 5.10
N GLU A 4 -2.48 0.95 6.33
CA GLU A 4 -2.47 -0.21 7.21
C GLU A 4 -3.48 -1.27 6.74
N GLU A 5 -4.68 -0.84 6.38
CA GLU A 5 -5.72 -1.69 5.79
C GLU A 5 -5.25 -2.27 4.45
N ALA A 6 -4.58 -1.46 3.62
CA ALA A 6 -3.98 -1.92 2.38
C ALA A 6 -2.91 -3.00 2.60
N ILE A 7 -2.05 -2.85 3.62
CA ILE A 7 -1.05 -3.86 4.01
C ILE A 7 -1.73 -5.16 4.47
N LEU A 8 -2.78 -5.05 5.28
CA LEU A 8 -3.53 -6.23 5.76
C LEU A 8 -4.10 -7.02 4.58
N GLN A 9 -4.78 -6.35 3.65
CA GLN A 9 -5.36 -6.99 2.46
C GLN A 9 -4.27 -7.58 1.55
N MET A 10 -3.15 -6.87 1.35
CA MET A 10 -1.99 -7.37 0.61
C MET A 10 -1.49 -8.70 1.19
N ASN A 11 -1.36 -8.77 2.52
CA ASN A 11 -0.87 -9.96 3.22
C ASN A 11 -1.88 -11.13 3.15
N MET A 12 -3.17 -10.86 3.27
CA MET A 12 -4.23 -11.88 3.17
C MET A 12 -4.26 -12.54 1.77
N LEU A 13 -3.97 -11.76 0.74
CA LEU A 13 -3.91 -12.24 -0.65
C LEU A 13 -2.53 -12.83 -1.02
N GLY A 14 -1.52 -12.67 -0.16
CA GLY A 14 -0.15 -13.12 -0.42
C GLY A 14 0.56 -12.33 -1.53
N HIS A 15 0.14 -11.09 -1.80
CA HIS A 15 0.80 -10.23 -2.79
C HIS A 15 2.05 -9.55 -2.21
N ASN A 16 3.01 -9.22 -3.09
CA ASN A 16 4.17 -8.42 -2.72
C ASN A 16 3.94 -6.90 -2.84
N PHE A 17 2.87 -6.50 -3.54
CA PHE A 17 2.44 -5.12 -3.68
C PHE A 17 0.91 -5.06 -3.79
N PHE A 18 0.33 -3.93 -3.41
CA PHE A 18 -1.11 -3.69 -3.45
C PHE A 18 -1.39 -2.23 -3.79
N VAL A 19 -2.25 -2.03 -4.79
CA VAL A 19 -2.66 -0.72 -5.29
C VAL A 19 -4.01 -0.38 -4.67
N PHE A 20 -4.15 0.83 -4.13
CA PHE A 20 -5.37 1.28 -3.49
C PHE A 20 -5.58 2.78 -3.67
N THR A 21 -6.81 3.25 -3.48
CA THR A 21 -7.11 4.68 -3.40
C THR A 21 -7.08 5.09 -1.94
N ASN A 22 -6.19 6.03 -1.60
CA ASN A 22 -6.10 6.58 -0.26
C ASN A 22 -7.35 7.43 0.05
N ALA A 23 -8.01 7.15 1.18
CA ALA A 23 -9.26 7.85 1.54
C ALA A 23 -9.06 9.31 1.95
N GLU A 24 -7.88 9.70 2.40
CA GLU A 24 -7.59 11.07 2.82
C GLU A 24 -7.28 11.98 1.62
N THR A 25 -6.51 11.47 0.65
CA THR A 25 -6.05 12.25 -0.51
C THR A 25 -6.89 12.01 -1.77
N ASN A 26 -7.68 10.92 -1.82
CA ASN A 26 -8.32 10.40 -3.02
C ASN A 26 -7.34 10.10 -4.18
N LEU A 27 -6.06 9.92 -3.87
CA LEU A 27 -5.03 9.58 -4.84
C LEU A 27 -4.74 8.08 -4.84
N THR A 28 -4.23 7.59 -5.97
CA THR A 28 -3.79 6.19 -6.09
C THR A 28 -2.43 6.02 -5.42
N ASN A 29 -2.38 5.16 -4.41
CA ASN A 29 -1.18 4.81 -3.66
C ASN A 29 -0.85 3.32 -3.85
N VAL A 30 0.40 2.96 -3.57
CA VAL A 30 0.87 1.56 -3.64
C VAL A 30 1.63 1.19 -2.38
N VAL A 31 1.18 0.17 -1.65
CA VAL A 31 1.98 -0.47 -0.61
C VAL A 31 2.74 -1.66 -1.19
N TYR A 32 3.96 -1.90 -0.72
CA TYR A 32 4.76 -3.04 -1.16
C TYR A 32 5.68 -3.58 -0.06
N ARG A 33 5.98 -4.87 -0.12
CA ARG A 33 6.94 -5.52 0.78
C ARG A 33 8.36 -5.32 0.25
N ARG A 34 9.22 -4.74 1.07
CA ARG A 34 10.66 -4.56 0.79
C ARG A 34 11.44 -5.83 1.12
N ASN A 35 12.63 -5.95 0.54
CA ASN A 35 13.54 -7.06 0.79
C ASN A 35 14.05 -7.11 2.25
N ASP A 36 13.97 -5.99 2.98
CA ASP A 36 14.31 -5.89 4.41
C ASP A 36 13.16 -6.33 5.35
N GLY A 37 12.06 -6.85 4.79
CA GLY A 37 10.88 -7.29 5.55
C GLY A 37 9.96 -6.17 6.00
N LYS A 38 10.27 -4.91 5.70
CA LYS A 38 9.41 -3.76 5.98
C LYS A 38 8.44 -3.49 4.85
N TYR A 39 7.46 -2.64 5.11
CA TYR A 39 6.55 -2.12 4.09
C TYR A 39 7.04 -0.75 3.59
N GLY A 40 6.91 -0.53 2.29
CA GLY A 40 7.05 0.77 1.65
C GLY A 40 5.71 1.26 1.14
N LEU A 41 5.57 2.58 1.06
CA LEU A 41 4.43 3.28 0.48
C LEU A 41 4.93 4.16 -0.67
N ILE A 42 4.29 4.07 -1.83
CA ILE A 42 4.49 4.95 -2.97
C ILE A 42 3.26 5.83 -3.07
N GLU A 43 3.49 7.14 -3.07
CA GLU A 43 2.45 8.16 -3.19
C GLU A 43 2.82 9.09 -4.35
N PRO A 44 1.84 9.52 -5.15
CA PRO A 44 2.08 10.52 -6.18
C PRO A 44 2.37 11.87 -5.54
N THR A 45 3.42 12.54 -6.02
CA THR A 45 3.64 13.97 -5.78
C THR A 45 2.94 14.73 -6.90
N GLU A 46 2.07 15.68 -6.54
CA GLU A 46 1.53 16.64 -7.51
C GLU A 46 2.63 17.54 -8.11
#